data_AF-A0A519L3D9-F1
#
_entry.id   AF-A0A519L3D9-F1
#
_cell.length_a   1.000
_cell.length_b   1.000
_cell.length_c   1.000
_cell.angle_alpha   90.00
_cell.angle_beta   90.00
_cell.angle_gamma   90.00
#
_symmetry.space_group_name_H-M   'P 1'
#
loop_
_entity.id
_entity.type
_entity.pdbx_description
1 polymer ?
#
loop_
_entity_poly.entity_id
_entity_poly.type
_entity_poly.pdbx_seq_one_letter_code
_entity_poly.pdbx_strand_id
1 'polypeptide(L)'
;VLEHFETNNPISAVYGGPMLDAADVWCWDARPWPDFPAFSDVWADAEAWRCGHWLNGRLDGETRDLIAAILRRGGVEAFEIGAFEGEVQGYVIDRPMPTRDALAPLLAGLGLRMTERGGGVAVLGDPEPTFVLSTGLMALADDGQAVCMDRQLEARAVTARVRFMDGARDYQTGSTLVRQAGDGGTINLDLPAVCGSALAKAAAERALKDGSGRRAKATLGPLQALMLEPGDGVTLEGLAGEWCVTGLELAEQSIATLEPRTVVSVDAEGDIPTPAPGGEIAGAPFFRAATSLGPGEQPDGSCRGRAPDESGCSGCPCGRQRPGGRDPGGLGGDPVPSC
;
A
#
# COMPACT_ATOMS: atom_id res chain seq x y z
N VAL A 1 -15.39 4.78 -4.81
CA VAL A 1 -15.62 4.90 -6.28
C VAL A 1 -17.09 4.73 -6.66
N LEU A 2 -17.75 3.63 -6.31
CA LEU A 2 -19.16 3.42 -6.67
C LEU A 2 -20.12 4.46 -6.04
N GLU A 3 -19.92 4.82 -4.76
CA GLU A 3 -20.68 5.89 -4.11
C GLU A 3 -20.48 7.27 -4.78
N HIS A 4 -19.25 7.54 -5.24
CA HIS A 4 -18.96 8.75 -6.01
C HIS A 4 -19.70 8.75 -7.36
N PHE A 5 -19.77 7.61 -8.05
CA PHE A 5 -20.55 7.48 -9.29
C PHE A 5 -22.03 7.78 -9.06
N GLU A 6 -22.64 7.20 -8.03
CA GLU A 6 -24.06 7.44 -7.70
C GLU A 6 -24.36 8.92 -7.43
N THR A 7 -23.46 9.61 -6.73
CA THR A 7 -23.64 11.00 -6.34
C THR A 7 -23.23 12.03 -7.42
N ASN A 8 -22.39 11.63 -8.38
CA ASN A 8 -21.81 12.55 -9.37
C ASN A 8 -22.18 12.22 -10.83
N ASN A 9 -23.15 11.33 -11.07
CA ASN A 9 -23.65 11.04 -12.42
C ASN A 9 -24.62 12.15 -12.88
N PRO A 10 -24.22 13.05 -13.80
CA PRO A 10 -25.03 14.19 -14.17
C PRO A 10 -26.30 13.77 -14.91
N ILE A 11 -27.37 14.55 -14.77
CA ILE A 11 -28.61 14.37 -15.53
C ILE A 11 -28.49 15.10 -16.87
N SER A 12 -28.75 14.39 -17.97
CA SER A 12 -28.75 14.96 -19.31
C SER A 12 -29.93 15.89 -19.54
N ALA A 13 -29.65 17.11 -20.01
CA ALA A 13 -30.69 18.08 -20.39
C ALA A 13 -31.47 17.67 -21.65
N VAL A 14 -31.00 16.69 -22.42
CA VAL A 14 -31.64 16.25 -23.68
C VAL A 14 -32.74 15.22 -23.44
N TYR A 15 -32.54 14.31 -22.49
CA TYR A 15 -33.46 13.18 -22.23
C TYR A 15 -33.88 13.04 -20.77
N GLY A 16 -33.40 13.90 -19.86
CA GLY A 16 -33.87 14.00 -18.47
C GLY A 16 -33.47 12.84 -17.55
N GLY A 17 -32.52 11.99 -17.96
CA GLY A 17 -32.01 10.86 -17.18
C GLY A 17 -30.51 10.95 -16.88
N PRO A 18 -29.98 10.07 -16.02
CA PRO A 18 -28.54 9.97 -15.76
C PRO A 18 -27.74 9.75 -17.04
N MET A 19 -26.57 10.37 -17.14
CA MET A 19 -25.73 10.27 -18.35
C MET A 19 -25.07 8.91 -18.52
N LEU A 20 -24.77 8.22 -17.43
CA LEU A 20 -24.20 6.87 -17.41
C LEU A 20 -25.22 5.90 -16.81
N ASP A 21 -25.42 4.74 -17.45
CA ASP A 21 -26.37 3.73 -16.96
C ASP A 21 -25.75 2.87 -15.83
N ALA A 22 -24.47 2.53 -15.96
CA ALA A 22 -23.72 1.72 -15.00
C ALA A 22 -22.22 2.03 -15.05
N ALA A 23 -21.47 1.49 -14.08
CA ALA A 23 -20.02 1.43 -14.06
C ALA A 23 -19.57 0.01 -13.74
N ASP A 24 -18.69 -0.54 -14.57
CA ASP A 24 -18.14 -1.89 -14.42
C ASP A 24 -16.67 -1.86 -14.00
N VAL A 25 -16.28 -2.89 -13.25
CA VAL A 25 -14.88 -3.10 -12.87
C VAL A 25 -14.15 -3.74 -14.06
N TRP A 26 -13.20 -3.02 -14.65
CA TRP A 26 -12.35 -3.52 -15.72
C TRP A 26 -11.06 -4.14 -15.16
N CYS A 27 -10.48 -5.12 -15.88
CA CYS A 27 -9.29 -5.88 -15.47
C CYS A 27 -9.41 -6.68 -14.15
N TRP A 28 -10.63 -7.07 -13.80
CA TRP A 28 -10.86 -8.17 -12.85
C TRP A 28 -10.64 -9.52 -13.55
N ASP A 29 -9.72 -10.33 -13.02
CA ASP A 29 -9.42 -11.68 -13.53
C ASP A 29 -9.95 -12.74 -12.56
N ALA A 30 -10.39 -13.89 -13.07
CA ALA A 30 -10.94 -14.96 -12.25
C ALA A 30 -9.85 -15.79 -11.51
N ARG A 31 -8.57 -15.63 -11.88
CA ARG A 31 -7.46 -16.31 -11.22
C ARG A 31 -7.37 -15.87 -9.75
N PRO A 32 -7.30 -16.81 -8.81
CA PRO A 32 -7.24 -16.46 -7.40
C PRO A 32 -5.94 -15.71 -7.08
N TRP A 33 -6.03 -14.73 -6.20
CA TRP A 33 -4.88 -14.15 -5.50
C TRP A 33 -4.63 -14.97 -4.22
N PRO A 34 -3.38 -15.24 -3.80
CA PRO A 34 -2.11 -14.81 -4.40
C PRO A 34 -1.60 -15.73 -5.50
N ASP A 35 -2.31 -16.84 -5.77
CA ASP A 35 -1.91 -17.83 -6.77
C ASP A 35 -1.44 -17.11 -8.03
N PHE A 36 -2.29 -16.40 -8.77
CA PHE A 36 -1.80 -15.48 -9.80
C PHE A 36 -1.35 -14.17 -9.16
N PRO A 37 -0.09 -13.73 -9.35
CA PRO A 37 0.91 -14.21 -10.33
C PRO A 37 2.01 -15.18 -9.81
N ALA A 38 1.93 -15.68 -8.57
CA ALA A 38 2.94 -16.48 -7.89
C ALA A 38 3.48 -17.74 -8.62
N PHE A 39 2.62 -18.62 -9.14
CA PHE A 39 2.98 -19.74 -10.03
C PHE A 39 3.28 -19.31 -11.48
N SER A 40 4.42 -18.65 -11.70
CA SER A 40 4.89 -18.26 -13.05
C SER A 40 5.06 -19.43 -14.03
N ASP A 41 5.30 -20.64 -13.54
CA ASP A 41 5.38 -21.86 -14.36
C ASP A 41 4.00 -22.30 -14.90
N VAL A 42 2.92 -21.81 -14.28
CA VAL A 42 1.52 -22.10 -14.68
C VAL A 42 0.95 -21.00 -15.57
N TRP A 43 1.26 -19.73 -15.29
CA TRP A 43 0.77 -18.60 -16.11
C TRP A 43 1.91 -17.85 -16.78
N ALA A 44 1.95 -17.92 -18.11
CA ALA A 44 2.97 -17.28 -18.94
C ALA A 44 2.99 -15.75 -18.84
N ASP A 45 1.90 -15.12 -18.38
CA ASP A 45 1.75 -13.68 -18.20
C ASP A 45 1.97 -13.22 -16.74
N ALA A 46 2.45 -14.09 -15.85
CA ALA A 46 2.71 -13.76 -14.44
C ALA A 46 3.59 -12.51 -14.26
N GLU A 47 4.66 -12.38 -15.05
CA GLU A 47 5.55 -11.21 -14.98
C GLU A 47 4.85 -9.91 -15.38
N ALA A 48 3.86 -10.00 -16.29
CA ALA A 48 3.11 -8.85 -16.75
C ALA A 48 2.19 -8.28 -15.67
N TRP A 49 1.82 -9.07 -14.65
CA TRP A 49 0.97 -8.62 -13.54
C TRP A 49 1.49 -7.31 -12.95
N ARG A 50 2.81 -7.19 -12.69
CA ARG A 50 3.45 -6.01 -12.08
C ARG A 50 3.13 -4.70 -12.80
N CYS A 51 3.13 -4.70 -14.12
CA CYS A 51 2.96 -3.50 -14.94
C CYS A 51 1.60 -3.40 -15.63
N GLY A 52 0.77 -4.44 -15.55
CA GLY A 52 -0.55 -4.44 -16.18
C GLY A 52 -1.65 -3.95 -15.26
N HIS A 53 -2.86 -3.88 -15.81
CA HIS A 53 -4.03 -3.27 -15.17
C HIS A 53 -4.80 -4.23 -14.24
N TRP A 54 -4.30 -5.45 -14.01
CA TRP A 54 -4.98 -6.44 -13.16
C TRP A 54 -5.27 -5.91 -11.77
N LEU A 55 -6.47 -6.22 -11.28
CA LEU A 55 -6.95 -5.84 -9.95
C LEU A 55 -6.71 -6.91 -8.88
N ASN A 56 -6.38 -8.13 -9.28
CA ASN A 56 -6.12 -9.26 -8.39
C ASN A 56 -4.96 -8.91 -7.44
N GLY A 57 -5.25 -8.90 -6.12
CA GLY A 57 -4.28 -8.52 -5.09
C GLY A 57 -3.99 -7.01 -4.99
N ARG A 58 -4.78 -6.16 -5.65
CA ARG A 58 -4.65 -4.69 -5.62
C ARG A 58 -5.90 -3.96 -5.18
N LEU A 59 -6.99 -4.69 -4.94
CA LEU A 59 -8.18 -4.15 -4.28
C LEU A 59 -7.97 -4.15 -2.76
N ASP A 60 -6.80 -3.73 -2.30
CA ASP A 60 -6.54 -3.56 -0.88
C ASP A 60 -7.36 -2.36 -0.37
N GLY A 61 -7.80 -2.44 0.88
CA GLY A 61 -8.61 -1.40 1.47
C GLY A 61 -7.83 -0.10 1.60
N GLU A 62 -8.47 1.03 1.30
CA GLU A 62 -7.85 2.34 1.45
C GLU A 62 -7.36 2.48 2.90
N THR A 63 -6.05 2.58 3.12
CA THR A 63 -5.46 2.69 4.48
C THR A 63 -6.07 3.84 5.28
N ARG A 64 -6.54 4.86 4.56
CA ARG A 64 -7.34 5.97 5.08
C ARG A 64 -8.64 5.50 5.75
N ASP A 65 -9.39 4.63 5.10
CA ASP A 65 -10.63 4.04 5.62
C ASP A 65 -10.36 3.14 6.81
N LEU A 66 -9.25 2.40 6.81
CA LEU A 66 -8.80 1.63 7.96
C LEU A 66 -8.58 2.52 9.18
N ILE A 67 -7.82 3.61 9.03
CA ILE A 67 -7.57 4.58 10.11
C ILE A 67 -8.91 5.17 10.60
N ALA A 68 -9.78 5.58 9.68
CA ALA A 68 -11.11 6.11 9.98
C ALA A 68 -11.97 5.11 10.76
N ALA A 69 -11.96 3.84 10.36
CA ALA A 69 -12.69 2.77 11.04
C ALA A 69 -12.19 2.54 12.46
N ILE A 70 -10.87 2.59 12.70
CA ILE A 70 -10.28 2.44 14.03
C ILE A 70 -10.66 3.64 14.92
N LEU A 71 -10.61 4.87 14.39
CA LEU A 71 -11.02 6.08 15.12
C LEU A 71 -12.50 6.03 15.53
N ARG A 72 -13.39 5.72 14.59
CA ARG A 72 -14.83 5.57 14.86
C ARG A 72 -15.12 4.47 15.87
N ARG A 73 -14.44 3.32 15.75
CA ARG A 73 -14.55 2.24 16.74
C ARG A 73 -14.10 2.68 18.13
N GLY A 74 -13.16 3.61 18.21
CA GLY A 74 -12.73 4.27 19.44
C GLY A 74 -13.71 5.32 19.99
N GLY A 75 -14.80 5.62 19.29
CA GLY A 75 -15.76 6.68 19.65
C GLY A 75 -15.34 8.08 19.20
N VAL A 76 -14.34 8.21 18.31
CA VAL A 76 -13.94 9.49 17.74
C VAL A 76 -14.74 9.71 16.44
N GLU A 77 -15.70 10.63 16.47
CA GLU A 77 -16.57 10.94 15.33
C GLU A 77 -16.08 12.15 14.52
N ALA A 78 -15.48 13.13 15.20
CA ALA A 78 -14.96 14.34 14.58
C ALA A 78 -13.45 14.18 14.32
N PHE A 79 -13.11 13.80 13.09
CA PHE A 79 -11.73 13.71 12.66
C PHE A 79 -11.51 14.06 11.19
N GLU A 80 -10.29 14.48 10.89
CA GLU A 80 -9.78 14.69 9.55
C GLU A 80 -8.60 13.74 9.31
N ILE A 81 -8.50 13.18 8.11
CA ILE A 81 -7.31 12.42 7.69
C ILE A 81 -6.76 13.12 6.45
N GLY A 82 -5.57 13.70 6.56
CA GLY A 82 -4.89 14.37 5.45
C GLY A 82 -4.53 13.41 4.31
N ALA A 83 -4.07 13.96 3.19
CA ALA A 83 -3.48 13.15 2.13
C ALA A 83 -2.12 12.61 2.60
N PHE A 84 -1.84 11.36 2.28
CA PHE A 84 -0.55 10.74 2.59
C PHE A 84 -0.21 9.65 1.57
N GLU A 85 1.07 9.29 1.55
CA GLU A 85 1.58 8.19 0.75
C GLU A 85 1.82 6.96 1.63
N GLY A 86 1.61 5.78 1.05
CA GLY A 86 1.79 4.51 1.73
C GLY A 86 0.47 3.81 1.98
N GLU A 87 0.51 2.50 1.85
CA GLU A 87 -0.65 1.63 1.95
C GLU A 87 -0.26 0.36 2.71
N VAL A 88 -1.22 -0.17 3.46
CA VAL A 88 -1.15 -1.47 4.10
C VAL A 88 -2.30 -2.34 3.61
N GLN A 89 -2.02 -3.60 3.34
CA GLN A 89 -3.00 -4.58 2.86
C GLN A 89 -3.92 -5.06 4.00
N GLY A 90 -3.42 -4.94 5.24
CA GLY A 90 -4.12 -5.40 6.43
C GLY A 90 -3.46 -4.90 7.70
N TYR A 91 -4.19 -4.97 8.80
CA TYR A 91 -3.71 -4.53 10.11
C TYR A 91 -4.35 -5.35 11.23
N VAL A 92 -3.54 -5.77 12.20
CA VAL A 92 -3.97 -6.69 13.25
C VAL A 92 -3.94 -5.99 14.61
N ILE A 93 -5.10 -5.94 15.27
CA ILE A 93 -5.25 -5.53 16.66
C ILE A 93 -5.60 -6.78 17.46
N ASP A 94 -4.62 -7.34 18.16
CA ASP A 94 -4.69 -8.68 18.75
C ASP A 94 -5.27 -8.72 20.18
N ARG A 95 -5.42 -7.55 20.80
CA ARG A 95 -5.87 -7.42 22.18
C ARG A 95 -6.66 -6.13 22.41
N PRO A 96 -7.50 -6.06 23.44
CA PRO A 96 -8.10 -4.81 23.88
C PRO A 96 -7.00 -3.81 24.26
N MET A 97 -7.06 -2.61 23.68
CA MET A 97 -6.12 -1.53 23.97
C MET A 97 -6.75 -0.17 23.62
N PRO A 98 -6.22 0.94 24.16
CA PRO A 98 -6.65 2.28 23.74
C PRO A 98 -6.49 2.50 22.24
N THR A 99 -7.42 3.23 21.62
CA THR A 99 -7.39 3.56 20.18
C THR A 99 -6.09 4.21 19.76
N ARG A 100 -5.54 5.10 20.60
CA ARG A 100 -4.24 5.72 20.38
C ARG A 100 -3.13 4.69 20.26
N ASP A 101 -3.07 3.72 21.16
CA ASP A 101 -2.03 2.70 21.17
C ASP A 101 -2.20 1.74 19.98
N ALA A 102 -3.45 1.47 19.58
CA ALA A 102 -3.75 0.68 18.40
C ALA A 102 -3.32 1.37 17.10
N LEU A 103 -3.39 2.70 17.00
CA LEU A 103 -3.00 3.45 15.80
C LEU A 103 -1.52 3.82 15.78
N ALA A 104 -0.90 4.03 16.95
CA ALA A 104 0.47 4.54 17.06
C ALA A 104 1.50 3.85 16.15
N PRO A 105 1.62 2.51 16.10
CA PRO A 105 2.63 1.87 15.26
C PRO A 105 2.32 2.02 13.76
N LEU A 106 1.03 2.00 13.37
CA LEU A 106 0.61 2.23 11.98
C LEU A 106 0.94 3.65 11.53
N LEU A 107 0.58 4.65 12.34
CA LEU A 107 0.84 6.06 12.02
C LEU A 107 2.35 6.34 11.95
N ALA A 108 3.13 5.86 12.92
CA ALA A 108 4.59 5.99 12.89
C ALA A 108 5.18 5.29 11.64
N GLY A 109 4.66 4.10 11.30
CA GLY A 109 5.07 3.34 10.12
C GLY A 109 4.78 4.06 8.80
N LEU A 110 3.71 4.85 8.73
CA LEU A 110 3.33 5.66 7.56
C LEU A 110 3.94 7.08 7.57
N GLY A 111 4.60 7.50 8.66
CA GLY A 111 5.06 8.88 8.81
C GLY A 111 3.93 9.86 9.07
N LEU A 112 2.86 9.39 9.71
CA LEU A 112 1.70 10.17 10.11
C LEU A 112 1.77 10.51 11.60
N ARG A 113 1.16 11.63 11.95
CA ARG A 113 0.98 12.11 13.32
C ARG A 113 -0.49 12.32 13.58
N MET A 114 -0.92 11.92 14.78
CA MET A 114 -2.23 12.25 15.29
C MET A 114 -2.11 13.50 16.15
N THR A 115 -2.85 14.54 15.77
CA THR A 115 -2.79 15.88 16.36
C THR A 115 -4.21 16.39 16.65
N GLU A 116 -4.32 17.46 17.44
CA GLU A 116 -5.58 18.17 17.65
C GLU A 116 -5.64 19.37 16.71
N ARG A 117 -6.70 19.47 15.90
CA ARG A 117 -6.92 20.58 14.95
C ARG A 117 -8.39 20.94 14.88
N GLY A 118 -8.72 22.23 14.92
CA GLY A 118 -10.11 22.69 14.84
C GLY A 118 -11.06 22.09 15.88
N GLY A 119 -10.55 21.70 17.06
CA GLY A 119 -11.32 21.03 18.13
C GLY A 119 -11.64 19.55 17.87
N GLY A 120 -11.01 18.93 16.87
CA GLY A 120 -11.12 17.51 16.56
C GLY A 120 -9.76 16.84 16.40
N VAL A 121 -9.77 15.54 16.08
CA VAL A 121 -8.54 14.79 15.80
C VAL A 121 -8.16 14.95 14.33
N ALA A 122 -6.92 15.30 14.04
CA ALA A 122 -6.39 15.26 12.68
C ALA A 122 -5.26 14.23 12.58
N VAL A 123 -5.29 13.41 11.53
CA VAL A 123 -4.19 12.49 11.18
C VAL A 123 -3.51 13.04 9.94
N LEU A 124 -2.30 13.57 10.11
CA LEU A 124 -1.58 14.33 9.09
C LEU A 124 -0.18 13.74 8.89
N GLY A 125 0.35 13.81 7.68
CA GLY A 125 1.78 13.60 7.43
C GLY A 125 2.61 14.79 7.92
N ASP A 126 3.91 14.76 7.67
CA ASP A 126 4.81 15.88 7.95
C ASP A 126 4.64 16.98 6.87
N PRO A 127 3.94 18.11 7.16
CA PRO A 127 3.64 19.09 6.12
C PRO A 127 4.87 19.88 5.72
N GLU A 128 4.78 20.50 4.53
CA GLU A 128 5.75 21.52 4.12
C GLU A 128 5.64 22.76 5.04
N PRO A 129 6.78 23.41 5.34
CA PRO A 129 6.79 24.58 6.22
C PRO A 129 6.03 25.74 5.58
N THR A 130 4.92 26.13 6.19
CA THR A 130 4.06 27.22 5.70
C THR A 130 4.27 28.50 6.50
N PHE A 131 4.83 28.39 7.71
CA PHE A 131 5.08 29.53 8.60
C PHE A 131 6.58 29.80 8.80
N VAL A 132 6.90 31.08 8.99
CA VAL A 132 8.23 31.55 9.39
C VAL A 132 8.11 32.24 10.74
N LEU A 133 8.78 31.70 11.76
CA LEU A 133 8.86 32.26 13.09
C LEU A 133 10.13 33.10 13.19
N SER A 134 9.99 34.42 12.98
CA SER A 134 11.08 35.38 13.10
C SER A 134 11.23 35.89 14.53
N THR A 135 12.45 36.26 14.90
CA THR A 135 12.82 36.75 16.23
C THR A 135 12.02 37.98 16.65
N GLY A 136 11.71 38.87 15.71
CA GLY A 136 10.91 40.07 15.97
C GLY A 136 9.40 39.81 16.17
N LEU A 137 8.92 38.61 15.83
CA LEU A 137 7.53 38.20 16.00
C LEU A 137 7.34 37.29 17.22
N MET A 138 8.43 36.80 17.81
CA MET A 138 8.39 35.99 19.02
C MET A 138 8.30 36.87 20.27
N ALA A 139 7.61 36.37 21.29
CA ALA A 139 7.60 37.02 22.59
C ALA A 139 8.87 36.65 23.36
N LEU A 140 9.38 37.59 24.16
CA LEU A 140 10.47 37.30 25.10
C LEU A 140 9.90 36.53 26.28
N ALA A 141 10.49 35.38 26.59
CA ALA A 141 10.23 34.69 27.84
C ALA A 141 10.87 35.44 29.03
N ASP A 142 10.55 35.04 30.25
CA ASP A 142 11.04 35.69 31.47
C ASP A 142 12.58 35.66 31.61
N ASP A 143 13.24 34.69 30.97
CA ASP A 143 14.70 34.57 30.90
C ASP A 143 15.34 35.36 29.74
N GLY A 144 14.52 36.04 28.93
CA GLY A 144 14.94 36.81 27.76
C GLY A 144 15.23 35.98 26.52
N GLN A 145 15.00 34.66 26.53
CA GLN A 145 15.21 33.79 25.36
C GLN A 145 13.87 33.37 24.75
N ALA A 146 13.64 33.77 23.51
CA ALA A 146 12.43 33.40 22.77
C ALA A 146 12.44 31.93 22.30
N VAL A 147 13.61 31.30 22.21
CA VAL A 147 13.76 29.91 21.74
C VAL A 147 14.70 29.17 22.66
N CYS A 148 14.26 28.01 23.16
CA CYS A 148 15.07 27.06 23.90
C CYS A 148 15.15 25.74 23.12
N MET A 149 16.31 25.08 23.12
CA MET A 149 16.48 23.78 22.47
C MET A 149 16.89 22.73 23.50
N ASP A 150 16.04 21.71 23.62
CA ASP A 150 16.33 20.52 24.39
C ASP A 150 16.92 19.46 23.47
N ARG A 151 18.02 18.86 23.90
CA ARG A 151 18.63 17.72 23.22
C ARG A 151 18.84 16.60 24.21
N GLN A 152 18.28 15.44 23.89
CA GLN A 152 18.57 14.22 24.64
C GLN A 152 20.00 13.76 24.34
N LEU A 153 20.78 13.52 25.39
CA LEU A 153 22.19 13.10 25.31
C LEU A 153 22.37 11.58 25.32
N GLU A 154 21.27 10.81 25.43
CA GLU A 154 21.32 9.35 25.34
C GLU A 154 21.86 8.89 23.99
N ALA A 155 22.50 7.72 24.00
CA ALA A 155 23.08 7.15 22.80
C ALA A 155 21.98 6.88 21.76
N ARG A 156 22.02 7.64 20.67
CA ARG A 156 21.09 7.47 19.54
C ARG A 156 21.19 6.05 18.99
N ALA A 157 20.04 5.46 18.66
CA ALA A 157 20.02 4.22 17.90
C ALA A 157 20.53 4.47 16.49
N VAL A 158 21.49 3.66 16.04
CA VAL A 158 21.99 3.70 14.65
C VAL A 158 21.47 2.54 13.82
N THR A 159 20.84 1.54 14.47
CA THR A 159 20.23 0.40 13.80
C THR A 159 18.76 0.29 14.20
N ALA A 160 17.87 0.11 13.23
CA ALA A 160 16.46 -0.15 13.45
C ALA A 160 16.06 -1.43 12.74
N ARG A 161 15.39 -2.31 13.47
CA ARG A 161 14.79 -3.53 12.93
C ARG A 161 13.28 -3.41 13.04
N VAL A 162 12.59 -3.55 11.91
CA VAL A 162 11.12 -3.57 11.86
C VAL A 162 10.68 -4.98 11.53
N ARG A 163 9.71 -5.52 12.27
CA ARG A 163 8.97 -6.73 11.91
C ARG A 163 7.60 -6.36 11.36
N PHE A 164 7.16 -7.11 10.36
CA PHE A 164 5.89 -6.91 9.67
C PHE A 164 5.35 -8.24 9.16
N MET A 165 4.11 -8.28 8.66
CA MET A 165 3.53 -9.44 7.98
C MET A 165 3.69 -9.26 6.47
N ASP A 166 4.35 -10.20 5.82
CA ASP A 166 4.63 -10.13 4.37
C ASP A 166 3.49 -10.81 3.59
N GLY A 167 2.59 -9.99 3.04
CA GLY A 167 1.45 -10.48 2.24
C GLY A 167 1.86 -11.20 0.97
N ALA A 168 3.05 -10.90 0.43
CA ALA A 168 3.62 -11.58 -0.72
C ALA A 168 4.25 -12.94 -0.36
N ARG A 169 4.43 -13.26 0.93
CA ARG A 169 5.03 -14.52 1.39
C ARG A 169 4.12 -15.27 2.36
N ASP A 170 2.87 -15.46 1.97
CA ASP A 170 1.88 -16.22 2.76
C ASP A 170 1.76 -15.68 4.21
N TYR A 171 1.78 -14.36 4.34
CA TYR A 171 1.67 -13.63 5.62
C TYR A 171 2.74 -14.02 6.65
N GLN A 172 3.86 -14.60 6.23
CA GLN A 172 4.97 -14.91 7.11
C GLN A 172 5.54 -13.63 7.73
N THR A 173 6.16 -13.76 8.90
CA THR A 173 6.81 -12.62 9.54
C THR A 173 8.04 -12.21 8.75
N GLY A 174 7.97 -11.04 8.12
CA GLY A 174 9.09 -10.36 7.50
C GLY A 174 9.87 -9.53 8.52
N SER A 175 11.15 -9.27 8.23
CA SER A 175 11.93 -8.31 9.00
C SER A 175 12.92 -7.55 8.14
N THR A 176 12.90 -6.23 8.27
CA THR A 176 13.84 -5.33 7.60
C THR A 176 14.76 -4.70 8.63
N LEU A 177 16.05 -4.58 8.30
CA LEU A 177 17.05 -3.92 9.13
C LEU A 177 17.67 -2.76 8.37
N VAL A 178 17.62 -1.58 8.97
CA VAL A 178 18.30 -0.37 8.48
C VAL A 178 19.39 0.00 9.47
N ARG A 179 20.58 0.31 8.96
CA ARG A 179 21.73 0.75 9.75
C ARG A 179 22.32 2.03 9.16
N GLN A 180 22.45 3.06 10.00
CA GLN A 180 23.17 4.29 9.69
C GLN A 180 24.63 4.19 10.15
N ALA A 181 25.49 5.03 9.57
CA ALA A 181 26.87 5.15 10.01
C ALA A 181 26.94 5.75 11.43
N GLY A 182 27.92 5.30 12.21
CA GLY A 182 28.14 5.75 13.59
C GLY A 182 28.13 4.60 14.59
N ASP A 183 28.31 4.96 15.86
CA ASP A 183 28.19 4.06 16.99
C ASP A 183 26.88 4.36 17.74
N GLY A 184 26.20 3.31 18.18
CA GLY A 184 24.90 3.44 18.81
C GLY A 184 24.11 2.15 18.93
N GLY A 185 22.97 2.25 19.61
CA GLY A 185 22.11 1.12 19.92
C GLY A 185 21.33 0.58 18.72
N THR A 186 20.58 -0.50 18.99
CA THR A 186 19.56 -1.04 18.09
C THR A 186 18.18 -0.83 18.69
N ILE A 187 17.24 -0.35 17.89
CA ILE A 187 15.81 -0.33 18.23
C ILE A 187 15.07 -1.41 17.45
N ASN A 188 14.13 -2.08 18.11
CA ASN A 188 13.25 -3.06 17.49
C ASN A 188 11.84 -2.50 17.49
N LEU A 189 11.18 -2.57 16.34
CA LEU A 189 9.84 -2.06 16.10
C LEU A 189 8.99 -3.18 15.55
N ASP A 190 7.75 -3.25 16.03
CA ASP A 190 6.75 -4.15 15.52
C ASP A 190 5.68 -3.33 14.82
N LEU A 191 5.55 -3.54 13.50
CA LEU A 191 4.48 -2.98 12.69
C LEU A 191 3.47 -4.11 12.45
N PRO A 192 2.32 -4.13 13.15
CA PRO A 192 1.33 -5.19 13.00
C PRO A 192 0.46 -4.98 11.75
N ALA A 193 1.12 -4.64 10.63
CA ALA A 193 0.52 -4.44 9.33
C ALA A 193 0.99 -5.51 8.35
N VAL A 194 0.11 -5.86 7.42
CA VAL A 194 0.45 -6.58 6.21
C VAL A 194 0.96 -5.56 5.20
N CYS A 195 2.25 -5.60 4.92
CA CYS A 195 2.90 -4.65 4.01
C CYS A 195 4.13 -5.28 3.37
N GLY A 196 4.68 -4.60 2.38
CA GLY A 196 5.96 -4.99 1.80
C GLY A 196 7.17 -4.46 2.60
N SER A 197 8.35 -4.88 2.18
CA SER A 197 9.63 -4.54 2.81
C SER A 197 10.00 -3.06 2.67
N ALA A 198 9.51 -2.36 1.64
CA ALA A 198 9.76 -0.95 1.39
C ALA A 198 9.09 -0.07 2.46
N LEU A 199 7.84 -0.35 2.83
CA LEU A 199 7.16 0.35 3.92
C LEU A 199 7.86 0.08 5.26
N ALA A 200 8.24 -1.17 5.53
CA ALA A 200 8.98 -1.53 6.74
C ALA A 200 10.36 -0.85 6.81
N LYS A 201 11.05 -0.71 5.68
CA LYS A 201 12.32 0.03 5.57
C LYS A 201 12.11 1.51 5.85
N ALA A 202 11.09 2.13 5.26
CA ALA A 202 10.75 3.53 5.50
C ALA A 202 10.42 3.78 6.98
N ALA A 203 9.65 2.89 7.62
CA ALA A 203 9.38 2.95 9.05
C ALA A 203 10.66 2.89 9.90
N ALA A 204 11.62 2.01 9.54
CA ALA A 204 12.90 1.92 10.22
C ALA A 204 13.73 3.21 10.06
N GLU A 205 13.76 3.78 8.85
CA GLU A 205 14.44 5.05 8.57
C GLU A 205 13.84 6.22 9.34
N ARG A 206 12.51 6.33 9.38
CA ARG A 206 11.80 7.35 10.17
C ARG A 206 12.17 7.25 11.65
N ALA A 207 12.10 6.06 12.23
CA ALA A 207 12.43 5.87 13.64
C ALA A 207 13.87 6.24 13.98
N LEU A 208 14.84 5.97 13.10
CA LEU A 208 16.23 6.39 13.30
C LEU A 208 16.39 7.91 13.20
N LYS A 209 15.63 8.59 12.34
CA LYS A 209 15.66 10.05 12.19
C LYS A 209 14.97 10.76 13.37
N ASP A 210 13.80 10.26 13.78
CA ASP A 210 13.02 10.80 14.91
C ASP A 210 13.75 10.64 16.24
N GLY A 211 14.49 9.53 16.42
CA GLY A 211 15.35 9.29 17.58
C GLY A 211 16.54 10.24 17.74
N SER A 212 16.62 11.34 16.97
CA SER A 212 17.62 12.40 17.17
C SER A 212 17.45 13.17 18.50
N GLY A 213 16.27 13.07 19.14
CA GLY A 213 16.00 13.62 20.47
C GLY A 213 16.11 15.13 20.55
N ARG A 214 15.99 15.83 19.42
CA ARG A 214 15.98 17.30 19.36
C ARG A 214 14.55 17.78 19.50
N ARG A 215 14.32 18.65 20.47
CA ARG A 215 13.06 19.40 20.62
C ARG A 215 13.40 20.87 20.77
N ALA A 216 12.61 21.73 20.15
CA ALA A 216 12.70 23.16 20.38
C ALA A 216 11.41 23.63 21.05
N LYS A 217 11.54 24.59 21.96
CA LYS A 217 10.44 25.35 22.52
C LYS A 217 10.57 26.78 22.04
N ALA A 218 9.54 27.30 21.42
CA ALA A 218 9.49 28.68 20.95
C ALA A 218 8.37 29.43 21.66
N THR A 219 8.70 30.56 22.27
CA THR A 219 7.74 31.46 22.89
C THR A 219 7.10 32.32 21.80
N LEU A 220 5.79 32.19 21.66
CA LEU A 220 5.03 32.77 20.57
C LEU A 220 4.56 34.18 20.90
N GLY A 221 4.59 35.06 19.89
CA GLY A 221 3.85 36.31 19.93
C GLY A 221 2.33 36.08 19.88
N PRO A 222 1.50 37.05 20.27
CA PRO A 222 0.04 36.88 20.33
C PRO A 222 -0.59 36.49 19.00
N LEU A 223 -0.09 37.00 17.86
CA LEU A 223 -0.61 36.66 16.55
C LEU A 223 -0.27 35.22 16.16
N GLN A 224 0.97 34.78 16.43
CA GLN A 224 1.44 33.42 16.14
C GLN A 224 0.69 32.39 17.00
N ALA A 225 0.43 32.73 18.26
CA ALA A 225 -0.35 31.91 19.18
C ALA A 225 -1.81 31.69 18.70
N LEU A 226 -2.36 32.62 17.92
CA LEU A 226 -3.71 32.50 17.33
C LEU A 226 -3.73 31.80 15.97
N MET A 227 -2.59 31.75 15.26
CA MET A 227 -2.52 31.26 13.88
C MET A 227 -1.97 29.83 13.77
N LEU A 228 -1.04 29.45 14.64
CA LEU A 228 -0.43 28.12 14.61
C LEU A 228 -1.39 27.08 15.17
N GLU A 229 -1.43 25.92 14.53
CA GLU A 229 -2.08 24.73 15.04
C GLU A 229 -1.06 23.59 15.20
N PRO A 230 -1.30 22.64 16.13
CA PRO A 230 -0.54 21.42 16.21
C PRO A 230 -0.63 20.63 14.89
N GLY A 231 0.51 20.27 14.33
CA GLY A 231 0.65 19.66 13.02
C GLY A 231 1.24 20.58 11.96
N ASP A 232 1.32 21.90 12.19
CA ASP A 232 1.85 22.85 11.21
C ASP A 232 3.37 22.74 11.01
N GLY A 233 3.82 22.96 9.77
CA GLY A 233 5.23 23.07 9.43
C GLY A 233 5.74 24.50 9.59
N VAL A 234 6.87 24.67 10.28
CA VAL A 234 7.48 25.96 10.58
C VAL A 234 8.99 25.97 10.29
N THR A 235 9.49 27.15 9.92
CA THR A 235 10.92 27.47 9.97
C THR A 235 11.18 28.51 11.05
N LEU A 236 12.31 28.38 11.74
CA LEU A 236 12.71 29.29 12.81
C LEU A 236 13.90 30.14 12.36
N GLU A 237 13.76 31.45 12.49
CA GLU A 237 14.90 32.35 12.22
C GLU A 237 16.03 32.07 13.22
N GLY A 238 17.24 31.87 12.70
CA GLY A 238 18.43 31.56 13.51
C GLY A 238 18.58 30.08 13.86
N LEU A 239 17.62 29.21 13.53
CA LEU A 239 17.73 27.77 13.73
C LEU A 239 17.58 27.01 12.41
N ALA A 240 18.65 26.33 11.99
CA ALA A 240 18.63 25.56 10.76
C ALA A 240 17.71 24.33 10.86
N GLY A 241 16.96 24.09 9.79
CA GLY A 241 16.07 22.95 9.63
C GLY A 241 14.60 23.33 9.56
N GLU A 242 13.79 22.36 9.16
CA GLU A 242 12.34 22.44 9.14
C GLU A 242 11.79 21.73 10.38
N TRP A 243 10.73 22.29 10.94
CA TRP A 243 10.16 21.84 12.21
C TRP A 243 8.65 21.64 12.05
N CYS A 244 8.09 20.74 12.84
CA CYS A 244 6.67 20.51 12.97
C CYS A 244 6.22 20.91 14.38
N VAL A 245 5.11 21.64 14.47
CA VAL A 245 4.47 21.96 15.75
C VAL A 245 3.82 20.70 16.29
N THR A 246 4.30 20.19 17.41
CA THR A 246 3.77 18.97 18.04
C THR A 246 2.85 19.24 19.22
N GLY A 247 2.90 20.47 19.75
CA GLY A 247 2.02 20.90 20.83
C GLY A 247 2.08 22.41 21.01
N LEU A 248 0.97 22.95 21.51
CA LEU A 248 0.82 24.35 21.85
C LEU A 248 0.32 24.45 23.29
N GLU A 249 0.97 25.27 24.09
CA GLU A 249 0.52 25.66 25.42
C GLU A 249 0.14 27.15 25.36
N LEU A 250 -1.17 27.43 25.35
CA LEU A 250 -1.69 28.79 25.24
C LEU A 250 -2.08 29.31 26.64
N ALA A 251 -1.07 29.82 27.36
CA ALA A 251 -1.22 30.42 28.68
C ALA A 251 -0.75 31.88 28.69
N GLU A 252 -0.42 32.43 29.87
CA GLU A 252 0.16 33.78 30.01
C GLU A 252 1.39 33.97 29.10
N GLN A 253 2.20 32.91 28.97
CA GLN A 253 3.20 32.77 27.93
C GLN A 253 2.77 31.63 27.00
N SER A 254 2.58 31.96 25.73
CA SER A 254 2.23 30.95 24.72
C SER A 254 3.49 30.27 24.21
N ILE A 255 3.55 28.93 24.29
CA ILE A 255 4.73 28.14 23.93
C ILE A 255 4.36 27.09 22.88
N ALA A 256 5.13 27.06 21.79
CA ALA A 256 5.10 25.96 20.84
C ALA A 256 6.21 24.94 21.13
N THR A 257 5.83 23.66 21.17
CA THR A 257 6.79 22.54 21.16
C THR A 257 6.98 22.06 19.73
N LEU A 258 8.24 22.02 19.30
CA LEU A 258 8.64 21.77 17.93
C LEU A 258 9.54 20.54 17.85
N GLU A 259 9.27 19.66 16.90
CA GLU A 259 10.13 18.53 16.56
C GLU A 259 10.67 18.68 15.14
N PRO A 260 11.90 18.21 14.83
CA PRO A 260 12.42 18.23 13.47
C PRO A 260 11.49 17.48 12.52
N ARG A 261 11.31 18.03 11.32
CA ARG A 261 10.57 17.37 10.25
C ARG A 261 11.36 16.17 9.70
N THR A 262 10.69 15.03 9.50
CA THR A 262 11.31 13.79 9.04
C THR A 262 10.68 13.31 7.74
N VAL A 263 11.26 13.74 6.61
CA VAL A 263 10.82 13.25 5.31
C VAL A 263 11.52 11.93 4.97
N VAL A 264 10.72 10.88 4.75
CA VAL A 264 11.15 9.58 4.22
C VAL A 264 10.12 9.16 3.19
N SER A 265 10.56 9.01 1.94
CA SER A 265 9.75 8.47 0.85
C SER A 265 9.62 6.96 1.00
N VAL A 266 8.45 6.44 0.64
CA VAL A 266 8.28 5.00 0.48
C VAL A 266 8.57 4.68 -0.99
N ASP A 267 9.61 3.88 -1.23
CA ASP A 267 9.90 3.42 -2.59
C ASP A 267 8.76 2.52 -3.08
N ALA A 268 8.35 2.65 -4.34
CA ALA A 268 7.35 1.77 -4.93
C ALA A 268 7.88 0.33 -4.93
N GLU A 269 7.16 -0.56 -4.22
CA GLU A 269 7.50 -1.97 -4.17
C GLU A 269 6.73 -2.72 -5.24
N GLY A 270 7.40 -3.64 -5.92
CA GLY A 270 6.81 -4.42 -7.00
C GLY A 270 6.94 -5.91 -6.79
N ASP A 271 7.03 -6.39 -5.54
CA ASP A 271 7.32 -7.81 -5.31
C ASP A 271 6.17 -8.69 -5.82
N ILE A 272 6.53 -9.71 -6.60
CA ILE A 272 5.62 -10.77 -7.02
C ILE A 272 5.43 -11.67 -5.80
N PRO A 273 4.19 -12.03 -5.42
CA PRO A 273 3.97 -13.02 -4.39
C PRO A 273 4.76 -14.28 -4.67
N THR A 274 5.45 -14.77 -3.64
CA THR A 274 6.10 -16.07 -3.69
C THR A 274 5.11 -17.08 -3.12
N PRO A 275 4.82 -18.17 -3.85
CA PRO A 275 3.93 -19.19 -3.32
C PRO A 275 4.57 -19.83 -2.09
N ALA A 276 3.75 -20.16 -1.09
CA ALA A 276 4.22 -20.95 0.02
C ALA A 276 4.82 -22.27 -0.52
N PRO A 277 5.98 -22.73 0.01
CA PRO A 277 6.46 -24.07 -0.32
C PRO A 277 5.33 -25.05 0.03
N GLY A 278 4.81 -25.75 -1.00
CA GLY A 278 3.62 -26.58 -0.86
C GLY A 278 3.77 -27.56 0.29
N GLY A 279 2.99 -27.34 1.35
CA GLY A 279 2.73 -28.38 2.33
C GLY A 279 1.98 -29.52 1.64
N GLU A 280 2.16 -30.75 2.11
CA GLU A 280 1.35 -31.88 1.66
C GLU A 280 -0.13 -31.51 1.87
N ILE A 281 -0.90 -31.35 0.79
CA ILE A 281 -2.33 -31.03 0.87
C ILE A 281 -3.01 -32.28 1.44
N ALA A 282 -3.18 -32.31 2.75
CA ALA A 282 -3.87 -33.39 3.44
C ALA A 282 -5.39 -33.21 3.28
N GLY A 283 -5.97 -33.93 2.32
CA GLY A 283 -7.42 -34.03 2.16
C GLY A 283 -7.93 -33.60 0.78
N ALA A 284 -9.12 -34.07 0.42
CA ALA A 284 -9.80 -33.61 -0.78
C ALA A 284 -10.23 -32.15 -0.62
N PRO A 285 -10.15 -31.31 -1.67
CA PRO A 285 -10.57 -29.92 -1.60
C PRO A 285 -12.04 -29.83 -1.16
N PHE A 286 -12.29 -29.09 -0.08
CA PHE A 286 -13.65 -28.88 0.44
C PHE A 286 -14.51 -28.02 -0.50
N PHE A 287 -13.87 -27.24 -1.38
CA PHE A 287 -14.54 -26.33 -2.31
C PHE A 287 -13.97 -26.50 -3.72
N ARG A 288 -14.85 -26.79 -4.68
CA ARG A 288 -14.57 -26.67 -6.11
C ARG A 288 -15.37 -25.48 -6.63
N ALA A 289 -14.70 -24.38 -6.92
CA ALA A 289 -15.27 -23.32 -7.75
C ALA A 289 -15.28 -23.81 -9.20
N ALA A 290 -16.39 -24.35 -9.66
CA ALA A 290 -16.63 -24.43 -11.09
C ALA A 290 -16.97 -23.02 -11.55
N THR A 291 -16.02 -22.33 -12.19
CA THR A 291 -16.37 -21.21 -13.06
C THR A 291 -17.20 -21.77 -14.21
N SER A 292 -18.52 -21.83 -14.02
CA SER A 292 -19.43 -22.01 -15.14
C SER A 292 -19.33 -20.75 -16.00
N LEU A 293 -18.33 -20.70 -16.88
CA LEU A 293 -18.48 -20.01 -18.14
C LEU A 293 -19.71 -20.65 -18.77
N GLY A 294 -20.86 -19.98 -18.64
CA GLY A 294 -22.07 -20.38 -19.32
C GLY A 294 -21.74 -20.56 -20.82
N PRO A 295 -22.32 -21.57 -21.50
CA PRO A 295 -22.05 -21.76 -22.91
C PRO A 295 -22.40 -20.45 -23.62
N GLY A 296 -21.39 -19.77 -24.16
CA GLY A 296 -21.59 -18.61 -25.00
C GLY A 296 -22.49 -19.02 -26.14
N GLU A 297 -23.69 -18.45 -26.18
CA GLU A 297 -24.64 -18.60 -27.26
C GLU A 297 -24.01 -17.97 -28.51
N GLN A 298 -23.31 -18.79 -29.30
CA GLN A 298 -22.89 -18.39 -30.64
C GLN A 298 -24.15 -18.34 -31.50
N PRO A 299 -24.42 -17.23 -32.22
CA PRO A 299 -25.52 -17.17 -33.16
C PRO A 299 -25.26 -18.17 -34.30
N ASP A 300 -26.02 -19.26 -34.26
CA ASP A 300 -26.55 -20.06 -35.37
C ASP A 300 -26.02 -19.80 -36.80
N GLY A 301 -24.73 -20.10 -37.01
CA GLY A 301 -24.16 -20.38 -38.33
C GLY A 301 -24.41 -21.84 -38.72
N SER A 302 -25.44 -22.09 -39.51
CA SER A 302 -25.88 -23.40 -40.02
C SER A 302 -24.75 -24.31 -40.52
N CYS A 303 -24.63 -25.52 -39.94
CA CYS A 303 -24.07 -26.69 -40.62
C CYS A 303 -24.89 -27.94 -40.25
N ARG A 304 -25.89 -28.25 -41.10
CA ARG A 304 -26.63 -29.50 -41.05
C ARG A 304 -25.68 -30.66 -41.39
N GLY A 305 -25.30 -31.45 -40.39
CA GLY A 305 -24.68 -32.76 -40.56
C GLY A 305 -25.63 -33.87 -40.13
N ARG A 306 -26.69 -34.11 -40.90
CA ARG A 306 -27.52 -35.32 -40.76
C ARG A 306 -26.81 -36.44 -41.53
N ALA A 307 -26.30 -37.43 -40.81
CA ALA A 307 -25.81 -38.67 -41.39
C ALA A 307 -26.95 -39.39 -42.15
N PRO A 308 -26.68 -40.01 -43.30
CA PRO A 308 -27.53 -41.08 -43.79
C PRO A 308 -26.80 -42.43 -43.77
N ASP A 309 -27.57 -43.36 -43.22
CA ASP A 309 -27.64 -44.81 -43.36
C ASP A 309 -26.93 -45.50 -44.54
N GLU A 310 -26.50 -46.73 -44.26
CA GLU A 310 -26.02 -47.72 -45.21
C GLU A 310 -27.18 -48.24 -46.08
N SER A 311 -27.11 -48.06 -47.40
CA SER A 311 -27.73 -48.97 -48.38
C SER A 311 -27.24 -48.65 -49.79
N GLY A 312 -26.88 -49.70 -50.53
CA GLY A 312 -26.07 -49.61 -51.75
C GLY A 312 -26.71 -48.90 -52.93
N CYS A 313 -25.84 -48.35 -53.80
CA CYS A 313 -26.11 -48.31 -55.23
C CYS A 313 -24.78 -48.28 -56.00
N SER A 314 -24.67 -49.24 -56.91
CA SER A 314 -23.61 -49.47 -57.89
C SER A 314 -23.43 -48.32 -58.87
N GLY A 315 -22.18 -47.98 -59.22
CA GLY A 315 -21.89 -47.14 -60.40
C GLY A 315 -20.49 -46.52 -60.42
N CYS A 316 -19.51 -47.24 -60.97
CA CYS A 316 -18.24 -46.70 -61.50
C CYS A 316 -18.51 -45.84 -62.77
N PRO A 317 -17.53 -45.18 -63.45
CA PRO A 317 -16.09 -44.96 -63.14
C PRO A 317 -15.52 -43.55 -63.53
N CYS A 318 -14.35 -43.20 -63.00
CA CYS A 318 -13.21 -42.45 -63.62
C CYS A 318 -12.46 -41.64 -62.54
N GLY A 319 -11.13 -41.56 -62.43
CA GLY A 319 -9.99 -42.16 -63.11
C GLY A 319 -8.73 -41.41 -62.66
N ARG A 320 -7.64 -42.15 -62.33
CA ARG A 320 -6.19 -41.78 -62.43
C ARG A 320 -5.71 -40.47 -61.74
N GLN A 321 -4.56 -40.34 -61.10
CA GLN A 321 -3.29 -41.06 -61.04
C GLN A 321 -2.44 -40.40 -59.93
N ARG A 322 -1.70 -41.18 -59.15
CA ARG A 322 -0.44 -40.73 -58.52
C ARG A 322 0.74 -41.05 -59.46
N PRO A 323 1.85 -40.33 -59.36
CA PRO A 323 3.15 -40.96 -59.03
C PRO A 323 3.89 -40.14 -57.93
N GLY A 324 4.63 -40.69 -56.97
CA GLY A 324 5.84 -41.56 -57.06
C GLY A 324 7.09 -40.66 -57.07
N GLY A 325 8.17 -40.81 -56.28
CA GLY A 325 8.61 -41.73 -55.23
C GLY A 325 10.08 -41.39 -54.84
N ARG A 326 10.64 -42.16 -53.89
CA ARG A 326 12.07 -42.41 -53.55
C ARG A 326 12.87 -41.41 -52.68
N ASP A 327 12.97 -41.75 -51.38
CA ASP A 327 14.16 -42.11 -50.55
C ASP A 327 15.54 -42.30 -51.21
N PRO A 328 16.68 -42.49 -50.47
CA PRO A 328 16.98 -42.28 -49.03
C PRO A 328 18.41 -41.69 -48.76
N GLY A 329 18.77 -41.46 -47.48
CA GLY A 329 20.16 -41.24 -47.08
C GLY A 329 20.34 -41.22 -45.56
N GLY A 330 20.63 -42.38 -44.97
CA GLY A 330 20.92 -42.53 -43.54
C GLY A 330 22.40 -42.65 -43.24
N LEU A 331 22.79 -42.17 -42.06
CA LEU A 331 23.91 -42.58 -41.18
C LEU A 331 23.47 -42.08 -39.79
N GLY A 332 23.25 -42.84 -38.72
CA GLY A 332 23.83 -44.11 -38.29
C GLY A 332 24.74 -43.85 -37.08
N GLY A 333 24.27 -44.11 -35.85
CA GLY A 333 25.12 -44.18 -34.65
C GLY A 333 24.48 -43.77 -33.31
N ASP A 334 23.83 -44.71 -32.64
CA ASP A 334 23.58 -44.75 -31.17
C ASP A 334 24.72 -45.56 -30.49
N PRO A 335 24.84 -45.72 -29.14
CA PRO A 335 24.63 -44.80 -28.00
C PRO A 335 25.69 -44.94 -26.83
N VAL A 336 25.50 -44.14 -25.74
CA VAL A 336 25.97 -44.23 -24.29
C VAL A 336 27.47 -44.15 -23.91
N PRO A 337 27.88 -43.96 -22.62
CA PRO A 337 27.32 -43.25 -21.43
C PRO A 337 28.31 -42.29 -20.69
N SER A 338 27.76 -41.50 -19.74
CA SER A 338 28.31 -41.01 -18.45
C SER A 338 29.75 -40.46 -18.30
N CYS A 339 29.82 -39.19 -17.89
CA CYS A 339 30.55 -38.69 -16.71
C CYS A 339 29.82 -37.45 -16.18
#